data_AF-B4WV29-F1
#
_entry.id   AF-B4WV29-F1
#
_cell.length_a   1.000
_cell.length_b   1.000
_cell.length_c   1.000
_cell.angle_alpha   90.00
_cell.angle_beta   90.00
_cell.angle_gamma   90.00
#
_symmetry.space_group_name_H-M   'P 1'
#
loop_
_entity.id
_entity.type
_entity.pdbx_description
1 polymer ?
#
loop_
_entity_poly.entity_id
_entity_poly.type
_entity_poly.pdbx_seq_one_letter_code
_entity_poly.pdbx_strand_id
1 'polypeptide(L)'
;MGWSDYHLNCFTIHGKRYGVDNASCLFLSEDTDEVQIADLGLREREKFRYEYDFTDRWHHQLRVEAILHPDEPLLTPVCVAGARSAPPEDCGGVMAYFAKRQHYSYWRGIEVLADIQERGREAVSEHDEEIRRLMRWLSLDKFDRDGVNCRLKQYAEGDREWLFAEVIR
;
A
#
# COMPACT_ATOMS: atom_id res chain seq x y z
N MET A 1 -1.84 1.90 -3.03
CA MET A 1 -1.09 0.94 -2.19
C MET A 1 -1.56 -0.51 -2.38
N GLY A 2 -2.82 -0.75 -2.80
CA GLY A 2 -3.30 -2.14 -2.94
C GLY A 2 -3.64 -2.79 -1.61
N TRP A 3 -3.86 -1.97 -0.57
CA TRP A 3 -4.44 -2.39 0.70
C TRP A 3 -5.95 -2.18 0.68
N SER A 4 -6.64 -2.92 1.53
CA SER A 4 -8.10 -3.02 1.58
C SER A 4 -8.78 -1.87 2.29
N ASP A 5 -8.03 -1.03 3.02
CA ASP A 5 -8.55 0.01 3.93
C ASP A 5 -9.35 -0.57 5.12
N TYR A 6 -9.20 -1.87 5.43
CA TYR A 6 -9.88 -2.52 6.55
C TYR A 6 -9.30 -2.14 7.92
N HIS A 7 -8.00 -1.81 8.00
CA HIS A 7 -7.34 -1.49 9.26
C HIS A 7 -7.51 -0.03 9.67
N LEU A 8 -7.47 0.21 10.99
CA LEU A 8 -7.39 1.56 11.54
C LEU A 8 -6.19 2.31 11.00
N ASN A 9 -6.40 3.59 10.70
CA ASN A 9 -5.38 4.46 10.14
C ASN A 9 -5.51 5.89 10.67
N CYS A 10 -4.40 6.63 10.65
CA CYS A 10 -4.41 8.04 11.04
C CYS A 10 -3.32 8.88 10.37
N PHE A 11 -3.63 10.15 10.10
CA PHE A 11 -2.67 11.19 9.77
C PHE A 11 -2.20 11.90 11.04
N THR A 12 -0.94 12.35 11.07
CA THR A 12 -0.42 13.27 12.07
C THR A 12 0.13 14.51 11.37
N ILE A 13 -0.54 15.65 11.54
CA ILE A 13 -0.26 16.93 10.87
C ILE A 13 -0.23 18.02 11.94
N HIS A 14 0.85 18.81 12.00
CA HIS A 14 1.07 19.86 13.03
C HIS A 14 0.84 19.38 14.48
N GLY A 15 1.10 18.10 14.76
CA GLY A 15 0.87 17.49 16.07
C GLY A 15 -0.58 17.08 16.37
N LYS A 16 -1.53 17.43 15.49
CA LYS A 16 -2.92 16.95 15.53
C LYS A 16 -3.03 15.62 14.78
N ARG A 17 -3.85 14.71 15.31
CA ARG A 17 -4.16 13.42 14.69
C ARG A 17 -5.53 13.51 14.00
N TYR A 18 -5.65 12.87 12.84
CA TYR A 18 -6.87 12.78 12.04
C TYR A 18 -7.06 11.31 11.63
N GLY A 19 -8.21 10.69 11.90
CA GLY A 19 -8.44 9.26 11.61
C GLY A 19 -9.88 8.98 11.19
N VAL A 20 -10.05 7.96 10.35
CA VAL A 20 -11.31 7.62 9.66
C VAL A 20 -12.35 6.98 10.59
N ASP A 21 -11.91 6.35 11.69
CA ASP A 21 -12.83 5.85 12.73
C ASP A 21 -12.69 6.67 14.01
N ASN A 22 -13.55 7.68 14.12
CA ASN A 22 -13.65 8.62 15.24
C ASN A 22 -13.98 7.91 16.58
N ALA A 23 -14.44 6.65 16.55
CA ALA A 23 -14.92 5.93 17.74
C ALA A 23 -13.82 5.23 18.56
N SER A 24 -12.72 4.81 17.93
CA SER A 24 -11.68 3.99 18.59
C SER A 24 -10.43 4.79 18.99
N CYS A 25 -10.28 6.02 18.49
CA CYS A 25 -9.21 6.92 18.89
C CYS A 25 -9.73 7.98 19.86
N LEU A 26 -9.65 7.70 21.17
CA LEU A 26 -10.03 8.58 22.31
C LEU A 26 -9.35 9.97 22.34
N PHE A 27 -8.61 10.36 21.30
CA PHE A 27 -7.79 11.58 21.22
C PHE A 27 -7.90 12.32 19.87
N LEU A 28 -8.89 12.02 19.02
CA LEU A 28 -9.05 12.73 17.74
C LEU A 28 -9.91 13.99 17.89
N SER A 29 -9.49 15.03 17.19
CA SER A 29 -10.27 16.25 16.97
C SER A 29 -10.58 16.29 15.48
N GLU A 30 -11.87 16.22 15.15
CA GLU A 30 -12.47 16.26 13.80
C GLU A 30 -12.45 14.96 12.98
N ASP A 31 -13.60 14.71 12.35
CA ASP A 31 -13.87 13.65 11.38
C ASP A 31 -13.09 13.93 10.09
N THR A 32 -12.36 12.94 9.57
CA THR A 32 -11.56 13.11 8.35
C THR A 32 -12.40 13.37 7.10
N ASP A 33 -13.67 12.98 7.10
CA ASP A 33 -14.57 13.19 5.96
C ASP A 33 -15.00 14.66 5.82
N GLU A 34 -14.78 15.47 6.87
CA GLU A 34 -15.13 16.89 6.90
C GLU A 34 -13.92 17.82 6.70
N VAL A 35 -12.70 17.28 6.71
CA VAL A 35 -11.47 18.08 6.64
C VAL A 35 -10.88 18.08 5.23
N GLN A 36 -10.88 19.24 4.57
CA GLN A 36 -10.22 19.38 3.28
C GLN A 36 -8.71 19.58 3.46
N ILE A 37 -7.90 19.00 2.55
CA ILE A 37 -6.44 19.17 2.56
C ILE A 37 -6.04 20.66 2.47
N ALA A 38 -6.84 21.48 1.77
CA ALA A 38 -6.62 22.91 1.63
C ALA A 38 -6.70 23.67 2.97
N ASP A 39 -7.52 23.18 3.92
CA ASP A 39 -7.73 23.83 5.22
C ASP A 39 -6.62 23.52 6.23
N LEU A 40 -5.75 22.55 5.92
CA LEU A 40 -4.64 22.13 6.78
C LEU A 40 -3.46 23.11 6.78
N GLY A 41 -3.50 24.17 5.96
CA GLY A 41 -2.45 25.21 5.94
C GLY A 41 -1.07 24.67 5.57
N LEU A 42 -1.01 23.57 4.81
CA LEU A 42 0.24 22.93 4.41
C LEU A 42 1.05 23.82 3.46
N ARG A 43 2.36 23.81 3.63
CA ARG A 43 3.30 24.55 2.78
C ARG A 43 4.04 23.62 1.83
N GLU A 44 4.54 24.17 0.73
CA GLU A 44 5.48 23.44 -0.10
C GLU A 44 6.67 22.95 0.71
N ARG A 45 7.09 21.72 0.39
CA ARG A 45 8.15 20.95 1.04
C ARG A 45 7.83 20.45 2.45
N GLU A 46 6.67 20.79 3.00
CA GLU A 46 6.23 20.32 4.31
C GLU A 46 6.01 18.81 4.30
N LYS A 47 6.31 18.18 5.45
CA LYS A 47 6.21 16.74 5.65
C LYS A 47 5.26 16.42 6.79
N PHE A 48 4.49 15.38 6.62
CA PHE A 48 3.61 14.83 7.66
C PHE A 48 3.57 13.30 7.55
N ARG A 49 2.94 12.64 8.53
CA ARG A 49 2.91 11.18 8.61
C ARG A 49 1.50 10.65 8.43
N TYR A 50 1.41 9.52 7.76
CA TYR A 50 0.24 8.65 7.74
C TYR A 50 0.64 7.28 8.32
N GLU A 51 -0.17 6.74 9.22
CA GLU A 51 0.00 5.43 9.82
C GLU A 51 -1.18 4.55 9.42
N TYR A 52 -0.89 3.38 8.86
CA TYR A 52 -1.87 2.37 8.47
C TYR A 52 -1.60 1.07 9.24
N ASP A 53 -2.67 0.45 9.72
CA ASP A 53 -2.66 -0.74 10.57
C ASP A 53 -1.83 -0.53 11.86
N PHE A 54 -2.50 -0.27 12.98
CA PHE A 54 -1.82 -0.05 14.26
C PHE A 54 -1.16 -1.31 14.84
N THR A 55 -1.40 -2.48 14.23
CA THR A 55 -0.73 -3.74 14.55
C THR A 55 0.60 -3.82 13.81
N ASP A 56 0.59 -3.77 12.48
CA ASP A 56 1.82 -3.84 11.66
C ASP A 56 2.62 -2.53 11.60
N ARG A 57 1.98 -1.41 11.94
CA ARG A 57 2.51 -0.04 12.02
C ARG A 57 3.20 0.43 10.75
N TRP A 58 2.48 0.42 9.64
CA TRP A 58 2.97 0.97 8.39
C TRP A 58 2.99 2.49 8.43
N HIS A 59 4.19 3.07 8.49
CA HIS A 59 4.37 4.52 8.48
C HIS A 59 4.74 5.03 7.08
N HIS A 60 3.91 5.92 6.56
CA HIS A 60 4.17 6.69 5.35
C HIS A 60 4.56 8.12 5.69
N GLN A 61 5.65 8.60 5.11
CA GLN A 61 5.96 10.02 5.08
C GLN A 61 5.33 10.61 3.83
N LEU A 62 4.44 11.57 4.03
CA LEU A 62 3.83 12.36 2.98
C LEU A 62 4.52 13.72 2.92
N ARG A 63 4.65 14.26 1.71
CA ARG A 63 5.28 15.56 1.48
C ARG A 63 4.51 16.32 0.41
N VAL A 64 4.23 17.59 0.68
CA VAL A 64 3.76 18.50 -0.36
C VAL A 64 4.97 18.92 -1.17
N GLU A 65 5.08 18.49 -2.42
CA GLU A 65 6.24 18.85 -3.25
C GLU A 65 6.06 20.21 -3.92
N ALA A 66 4.85 20.50 -4.40
CA ALA A 66 4.45 21.75 -5.02
C ALA A 66 2.94 21.98 -4.82
N ILE A 67 2.52 23.25 -4.83
CA ILE A 67 1.10 23.64 -4.85
C ILE A 67 0.85 24.37 -6.17
N LEU A 68 -0.01 23.82 -7.02
CA LEU A 68 -0.27 24.32 -8.36
C LEU A 68 -1.68 24.90 -8.47
N HIS A 69 -1.80 25.99 -9.24
CA HIS A 69 -3.08 26.63 -9.58
C HIS A 69 -3.25 26.59 -11.10
N PRO A 70 -3.70 25.46 -11.67
CA PRO A 70 -3.87 25.33 -13.10
C PRO A 70 -5.04 26.20 -13.59
N ASP A 71 -4.90 26.79 -14.79
CA ASP A 71 -5.96 27.61 -15.41
C ASP A 71 -7.16 26.77 -15.86
N GLU A 72 -6.93 25.47 -16.12
CA GLU A 72 -7.96 24.49 -16.49
C GLU A 72 -8.06 23.37 -15.43
N PRO A 73 -9.26 22.79 -15.21
CA PRO A 73 -9.43 21.68 -14.29
C PRO A 73 -8.58 20.46 -14.69
N LEU A 74 -7.83 19.92 -13.74
CA LEU A 74 -7.11 18.66 -13.91
C LEU A 74 -8.00 17.48 -13.53
N LEU A 75 -7.92 16.39 -14.29
CA LEU A 75 -8.45 15.09 -13.85
C LEU A 75 -7.57 14.58 -12.71
N THR A 76 -8.11 14.60 -11.49
CA THR A 76 -7.40 14.21 -10.25
C THR A 76 -8.25 13.25 -9.43
N PRO A 77 -7.64 12.35 -8.63
CA PRO A 77 -6.19 12.14 -8.46
C PRO A 77 -5.53 11.35 -9.61
N VAL A 78 -4.24 11.59 -9.86
CA VAL A 78 -3.42 10.83 -10.83
C VAL A 78 -2.07 10.50 -10.20
N CYS A 79 -1.63 9.25 -10.38
CA CYS A 79 -0.29 8.80 -10.07
C CYS A 79 0.64 9.08 -11.26
N VAL A 80 1.58 10.00 -11.05
CA VAL A 80 2.57 10.40 -12.07
C VAL A 80 3.78 9.48 -12.11
N ALA A 81 4.17 8.94 -10.95
CA ALA A 81 5.35 8.09 -10.78
C ALA A 81 5.22 7.19 -9.56
N GLY A 82 6.01 6.12 -9.52
CA GLY A 82 6.15 5.23 -8.38
C GLY A 82 7.18 4.14 -8.69
N ALA A 83 7.61 3.45 -7.65
CA ALA A 83 8.58 2.36 -7.76
C ALA A 83 8.28 1.30 -6.71
N ARG A 84 8.38 0.04 -7.12
CA ARG A 84 8.03 -1.16 -6.34
C ARG A 84 6.56 -1.20 -5.93
N SER A 85 6.09 -2.39 -5.57
CA SER A 85 4.79 -2.61 -4.97
C SER A 85 4.85 -2.25 -3.49
N ALA A 86 3.70 -1.88 -2.92
CA ALA A 86 3.59 -1.78 -1.47
C ALA A 86 3.87 -3.13 -0.81
N PRO A 87 4.31 -3.14 0.46
CA PRO A 87 4.32 -4.36 1.26
C PRO A 87 2.94 -5.03 1.20
N PRO A 88 2.86 -6.37 1.09
CA PRO A 88 1.61 -7.07 1.23
C PRO A 88 0.93 -6.72 2.56
N GLU A 89 -0.39 -6.52 2.51
CA GLU A 89 -1.22 -6.38 3.72
C GLU A 89 -1.04 -7.60 4.63
N ASP A 90 -1.14 -7.40 5.95
CA ASP A 90 -0.96 -8.43 6.98
C ASP A 90 0.37 -9.21 6.92
N CYS A 91 1.42 -8.63 6.34
CA CYS A 91 2.70 -9.33 6.25
C CYS A 91 3.50 -9.33 7.57
N GLY A 92 3.01 -8.67 8.62
CA GLY A 92 3.59 -8.64 9.96
C GLY A 92 4.50 -7.43 10.20
N GLY A 93 4.26 -6.33 9.49
CA GLY A 93 5.02 -5.09 9.61
C GLY A 93 6.43 -5.14 9.00
N VAL A 94 7.20 -4.08 9.25
CA VAL A 94 8.48 -3.82 8.57
C VAL A 94 9.50 -4.96 8.78
N MET A 95 9.64 -5.46 10.00
CA MET A 95 10.63 -6.50 10.30
C MET A 95 10.28 -7.83 9.62
N ALA A 96 9.01 -8.24 9.69
CA ALA A 96 8.56 -9.46 9.03
C ALA A 96 8.62 -9.33 7.50
N TYR A 97 8.33 -8.15 6.96
CA TYR A 97 8.50 -7.86 5.54
C TYR A 97 9.94 -8.11 5.08
N PHE A 98 10.94 -7.56 5.76
CA PHE A 98 12.34 -7.78 5.39
C PHE A 98 12.77 -9.25 5.55
N ALA A 99 12.33 -9.92 6.63
CA ALA A 99 12.59 -11.34 6.81
C ALA A 99 12.00 -12.18 5.67
N LYS A 100 10.77 -11.87 5.25
CA LYS A 100 10.11 -12.53 4.11
C LYS A 100 10.78 -12.19 2.77
N ARG A 101 11.26 -10.96 2.55
CA ARG A 101 12.07 -10.60 1.37
C ARG A 101 13.37 -11.40 1.29
N GLN A 102 14.01 -11.67 2.43
CA GLN A 102 15.21 -12.50 2.49
C GLN A 102 14.88 -13.98 2.25
N HIS A 103 13.80 -14.47 2.86
CA HIS A 103 13.37 -15.86 2.75
C HIS A 103 12.89 -16.19 1.32
N TYR A 104 11.95 -15.42 0.77
CA TYR A 104 11.43 -15.57 -0.59
C TYR A 104 12.33 -14.87 -1.62
N SER A 105 13.61 -15.24 -1.63
CA SER A 105 14.61 -14.70 -2.54
C SER A 105 14.76 -15.57 -3.80
N TYR A 106 15.47 -15.04 -4.80
CA TYR A 106 15.82 -15.82 -6.00
C TYR A 106 16.57 -17.10 -5.65
N TRP A 107 17.42 -17.07 -4.62
CA TRP A 107 18.14 -18.25 -4.16
C TRP A 107 17.18 -19.33 -3.65
N ARG A 108 16.19 -18.97 -2.84
CA ARG A 108 15.16 -19.91 -2.39
C ARG A 108 14.38 -20.51 -3.56
N GLY A 109 14.11 -19.70 -4.58
CA GLY A 109 13.52 -20.19 -5.84
C GLY A 109 14.38 -21.24 -6.54
N ILE A 110 15.71 -21.05 -6.58
CA ILE A 110 16.65 -22.02 -7.15
C ILE A 110 16.65 -23.32 -6.35
N GLU A 111 16.62 -23.26 -5.02
CA GLU A 111 16.54 -24.45 -4.15
C GLU A 111 15.28 -25.27 -4.43
N VAL A 112 14.12 -24.60 -4.52
CA VAL A 112 12.83 -25.27 -4.83
C VAL A 112 12.87 -25.91 -6.22
N LEU A 113 13.44 -25.22 -7.22
CA LEU A 113 13.57 -25.78 -8.57
C LEU A 113 14.54 -26.97 -8.63
N ALA A 114 15.64 -26.93 -7.87
CA ALA A 114 16.59 -28.04 -7.82
C ALA A 114 15.95 -29.30 -7.23
N ASP A 115 15.18 -29.15 -6.17
CA ASP A 115 14.44 -30.25 -5.54
C ASP A 115 13.35 -30.84 -6.47
N ILE A 116 12.61 -29.97 -7.18
CA ILE A 116 11.65 -30.40 -8.21
C ILE A 116 12.33 -31.16 -9.35
N GLN A 117 13.52 -30.73 -9.77
CA GLN A 117 14.28 -31.41 -10.82
C GLN A 117 14.70 -32.82 -10.37
N GLU A 118 15.01 -33.02 -9.09
CA GLU A 118 15.42 -34.31 -8.52
C GLU A 118 14.23 -35.26 -8.30
N ARG A 119 13.14 -34.76 -7.69
CA ARG A 119 12.00 -35.59 -7.21
C ARG A 119 10.78 -35.56 -8.13
N GLY A 120 10.72 -34.64 -9.09
CA GLY A 120 9.64 -34.54 -10.07
C GLY A 120 8.31 -34.04 -9.49
N ARG A 121 7.18 -34.62 -9.94
CA ARG A 121 5.82 -34.11 -9.68
C ARG A 121 5.41 -34.09 -8.20
N GLU A 122 5.98 -34.97 -7.37
CA GLU A 122 5.68 -35.02 -5.93
C GLU A 122 6.14 -33.73 -5.24
N ALA A 123 7.40 -33.33 -5.46
CA ALA A 123 7.96 -32.07 -4.97
C ALA A 123 7.19 -30.83 -5.43
N VAL A 124 6.66 -30.83 -6.66
CA VAL A 124 5.82 -29.71 -7.15
C VAL A 124 4.59 -29.52 -6.26
N SER A 125 3.97 -30.63 -5.84
CA SER A 125 2.76 -30.59 -5.01
C SER A 125 3.09 -30.15 -3.58
N GLU A 126 4.23 -30.58 -3.05
CA GLU A 126 4.73 -30.17 -1.73
C GLU A 126 5.11 -28.67 -1.69
N HIS A 127 5.69 -28.15 -2.77
CA HIS A 127 6.13 -26.76 -2.85
C HIS A 127 5.08 -25.80 -3.43
N ASP A 128 3.87 -26.24 -3.82
CA ASP A 128 2.88 -25.40 -4.51
C ASP A 128 2.64 -24.05 -3.80
N GLU A 129 2.37 -24.07 -2.49
CA GLU A 129 2.16 -22.85 -1.71
C GLU A 129 3.43 -21.99 -1.62
N GLU A 130 4.60 -22.61 -1.49
CA GLU A 130 5.87 -21.88 -1.46
C GLU A 130 6.19 -21.22 -2.79
N ILE A 131 5.92 -21.90 -3.92
CA ILE A 131 6.07 -21.35 -5.27
C ILE A 131 5.16 -20.14 -5.45
N ARG A 132 3.89 -20.22 -5.02
CA ARG A 132 2.96 -19.08 -5.07
C ARG A 132 3.48 -17.89 -4.26
N ARG A 133 4.00 -18.15 -3.06
CA ARG A 133 4.62 -17.09 -2.23
C ARG A 133 5.86 -16.53 -2.89
N LEU A 134 6.77 -17.35 -3.39
CA LEU A 134 7.95 -16.90 -4.12
C LEU A 134 7.57 -16.00 -5.29
N MET A 135 6.61 -16.41 -6.12
CA MET A 135 6.12 -15.59 -7.23
C MET A 135 5.58 -14.24 -6.76
N ARG A 136 4.78 -14.23 -5.69
CA ARG A 136 4.24 -12.99 -5.10
C ARG A 136 5.32 -12.07 -4.54
N TRP A 137 6.29 -12.62 -3.81
CA TRP A 137 7.33 -11.81 -3.14
C TRP A 137 8.39 -11.31 -4.12
N LEU A 138 8.71 -12.08 -5.17
CA LEU A 138 9.63 -11.68 -6.23
C LEU A 138 9.03 -10.64 -7.18
N SER A 139 7.69 -10.55 -7.27
CA SER A 139 7.03 -9.52 -8.09
C SER A 139 7.01 -8.14 -7.44
N LEU A 140 7.32 -8.03 -6.14
CA LEU A 140 7.21 -6.78 -5.37
C LEU A 140 8.14 -5.65 -5.84
N ASP A 141 9.13 -5.93 -6.68
CA ASP A 141 9.98 -4.89 -7.25
C ASP A 141 9.35 -4.17 -8.46
N LYS A 142 8.20 -4.66 -8.95
CA LYS A 142 7.42 -4.03 -10.02
C LYS A 142 6.43 -3.01 -9.48
N PHE A 143 6.14 -1.98 -10.26
CA PHE A 143 5.11 -0.98 -9.98
C PHE A 143 4.16 -0.86 -11.17
N ASP A 144 2.88 -1.13 -10.96
CA ASP A 144 1.84 -1.03 -11.99
C ASP A 144 1.16 0.35 -11.93
N ARG A 145 1.76 1.34 -12.60
CA ARG A 145 1.23 2.72 -12.63
C ARG A 145 -0.14 2.78 -13.33
N ASP A 146 -0.33 2.00 -14.38
CA ASP A 146 -1.55 2.02 -15.17
C ASP A 146 -2.71 1.43 -14.37
N GLY A 147 -2.49 0.30 -13.69
CA GLY A 147 -3.44 -0.27 -12.73
C GLY A 147 -3.80 0.69 -11.60
N VAL A 148 -2.82 1.43 -11.06
CA VAL A 148 -3.09 2.48 -10.05
C VAL A 148 -3.97 3.59 -10.62
N ASN A 149 -3.66 4.12 -11.80
CA ASN A 149 -4.44 5.20 -12.41
C ASN A 149 -5.85 4.77 -12.81
N CYS A 150 -6.05 3.52 -13.23
CA CYS A 150 -7.38 2.96 -13.43
C CYS A 150 -8.21 3.00 -12.14
N ARG A 151 -7.63 2.59 -11.00
CA ARG A 151 -8.32 2.65 -9.70
C ARG A 151 -8.59 4.08 -9.22
N LEU A 152 -7.63 4.98 -9.41
CA LEU A 152 -7.82 6.40 -9.05
C LEU A 152 -8.95 7.05 -9.86
N LYS A 153 -9.11 6.67 -11.12
CA LYS A 153 -10.24 7.10 -11.94
C LYS A 153 -11.57 6.59 -11.40
N GLN A 154 -11.68 5.31 -11.05
CA GLN A 154 -12.89 4.74 -10.43
C GLN A 154 -13.25 5.47 -9.13
N TYR A 155 -12.26 5.75 -8.28
CA TYR A 155 -12.43 6.55 -7.08
C TYR A 155 -13.01 7.94 -7.38
N ALA A 156 -12.46 8.65 -8.37
CA ALA A 156 -12.93 9.99 -8.76
C ALA A 156 -14.36 9.98 -9.33
N GLU A 157 -14.76 8.89 -9.99
CA GLU A 157 -16.11 8.71 -10.54
C GLU A 157 -17.14 8.27 -9.48
N GLY A 158 -16.71 8.04 -8.23
CA GLY A 158 -17.58 7.55 -7.16
C GLY A 158 -18.01 6.09 -7.31
N ASP A 159 -17.42 5.38 -8.28
CA ASP A 159 -17.53 3.93 -8.37
C ASP A 159 -16.89 3.36 -7.10
N ARG A 160 -17.62 2.53 -6.35
CA ARG A 160 -17.13 1.89 -5.11
C ARG A 160 -16.81 0.40 -5.31
N GLU A 161 -16.96 -0.14 -6.53
CA GLU A 161 -16.58 -1.53 -6.82
C GLU A 161 -15.09 -1.77 -6.55
N TRP A 162 -14.23 -0.75 -6.66
CA TRP A 162 -12.80 -0.88 -6.36
C TRP A 162 -12.49 -1.21 -4.88
N LEU A 163 -13.39 -0.88 -3.93
CA LEU A 163 -13.24 -1.24 -2.51
C LEU A 163 -13.40 -2.76 -2.28
N PHE A 164 -14.16 -3.41 -3.16
CA PHE A 164 -14.48 -4.84 -3.07
C PHE A 164 -13.76 -5.68 -4.13
N ALA A 165 -13.04 -5.04 -5.06
CA ALA A 165 -12.17 -5.71 -5.99
C ALA A 165 -11.02 -6.34 -5.19
N GLU A 166 -11.12 -7.65 -4.95
CA GLU A 166 -10.05 -8.43 -4.34
C GLU A 166 -8.71 -8.03 -4.97
N VAL A 167 -7.68 -7.85 -4.14
CA VAL A 167 -6.31 -7.56 -4.56
C VAL A 167 -5.74 -8.84 -5.21
N ILE A 168 -6.31 -9.23 -6.34
CA ILE A 168 -5.89 -10.36 -7.15
C ILE A 168 -5.28 -9.79 -8.41
N ARG A 169 -3.95 -9.81 -8.48
CA ARG A 169 -3.18 -10.31 -9.62
C ARG A 169 -1.82 -10.82 -9.14
#